data_AF-A0A9Q8XJ36-F1
#
_entry.id   AF-A0A9Q8XJ36-F1
#
_cell.length_a   1.000
_cell.length_b   1.000
_cell.length_c   1.000
_cell.angle_alpha   90.00
_cell.angle_beta   90.00
_cell.angle_gamma   90.00
#
_symmetry.space_group_name_H-M   'P 1'
#
loop_
_entity.id
_entity.type
_entity.pdbx_description
1 polymer ?
#
loop_
_entity_poly.entity_id
_entity_poly.type
_entity_poly.pdbx_seq_one_letter_code
_entity_poly.pdbx_strand_id
1 'polypeptide(L)'
;METLALIAKTIAIISACWAIISGVGAWKREFIGKRRIELAEEVLACFFEIKDAIAVIRSPFASASEGSSRVKGETESKEESELLDRGYIVFERYESRKEVFTKFQTMKYRFMASFGAESEEVFIETNKVLNSIFASSRQLATHYWQRQGRVPMSDDEFQRHLEQMRIHEGIFWDSFAEDDTIRIKLEVIQSDLEKVTKPCFEEPMTTYTWLTKKLGTNES
;
A
#
# COMPACT_ATOMS: atom_id res chain seq x y z
N MET A 1 46.51 -52.75 1.77
CA MET A 1 45.40 -52.50 0.82
C MET A 1 44.07 -52.26 1.56
N GLU A 2 43.73 -53.05 2.57
CA GLU A 2 42.46 -52.90 3.32
C GLU A 2 42.30 -51.58 4.07
N THR A 3 43.36 -51.07 4.70
CA THR A 3 43.36 -49.77 5.40
C THR A 3 43.09 -48.59 4.48
N LEU A 4 43.67 -48.63 3.27
CA LEU A 4 43.47 -47.62 2.22
C LEU A 4 42.02 -47.63 1.71
N ALA A 5 41.45 -48.82 1.52
CA ALA A 5 40.04 -48.98 1.15
C ALA A 5 39.09 -48.49 2.25
N LEU A 6 39.43 -48.69 3.53
CA LEU A 6 38.65 -48.18 4.66
C LEU A 6 38.67 -46.65 4.71
N ILE A 7 39.85 -46.03 4.56
CA ILE A 7 40.00 -44.57 4.52
C ILE A 7 39.19 -43.96 3.37
N ALA A 8 39.27 -44.53 2.17
CA ALA A 8 38.50 -44.07 1.01
C ALA A 8 36.99 -44.18 1.24
N LYS A 9 36.50 -45.28 1.84
CA LYS A 9 35.09 -45.43 2.22
C LYS A 9 34.64 -44.38 3.23
N THR A 10 35.45 -44.11 4.26
CA THR A 10 35.14 -43.10 5.28
C THR A 10 35.07 -41.69 4.67
N ILE A 11 36.00 -41.34 3.78
CA ILE A 11 35.97 -40.06 3.05
C ILE A 11 34.71 -39.95 2.19
N ALA A 12 34.37 -41.00 1.44
CA ALA A 12 33.16 -41.01 0.62
C ALA A 12 31.88 -40.82 1.44
N ILE A 13 31.79 -41.48 2.61
CA ILE A 13 30.66 -41.33 3.53
C ILE A 13 30.59 -39.89 4.07
N ILE A 14 31.72 -39.30 4.50
CA ILE A 14 31.77 -37.92 4.99
C ILE A 14 31.32 -36.94 3.89
N SER A 15 31.84 -37.09 2.67
CA SER A 15 31.46 -36.25 1.53
C SER A 15 29.98 -36.38 1.18
N ALA A 16 29.43 -37.60 1.21
CA ALA A 16 28.00 -37.82 0.98
C ALA A 16 27.14 -37.15 2.07
N CYS A 17 27.50 -37.32 3.35
CA CYS A 17 26.80 -36.65 4.46
C CYS A 17 26.86 -35.12 4.34
N TRP A 18 28.02 -34.57 3.97
CA TRP A 18 28.17 -33.13 3.75
C TRP A 18 27.30 -32.60 2.60
N ALA A 19 27.26 -33.33 1.48
CA ALA A 19 26.41 -32.99 0.33
C ALA A 19 24.92 -32.97 0.71
N ILE A 20 24.46 -33.93 1.51
CA ILE A 20 23.08 -33.99 2.00
C ILE A 20 22.76 -32.78 2.90
N ILE A 21 23.62 -32.48 3.88
CA ILE A 21 23.39 -31.37 4.83
C ILE A 21 23.37 -30.02 4.09
N SER A 22 24.33 -29.80 3.20
CA SER A 22 24.41 -28.57 2.39
C SER A 22 23.24 -28.43 1.43
N GLY A 23 22.80 -29.54 0.81
CA GLY A 23 21.63 -29.59 -0.05
C GLY A 23 20.33 -29.26 0.68
N VAL A 24 20.08 -29.85 1.85
CA VAL A 24 18.89 -29.55 2.67
C VAL A 24 18.88 -28.09 3.12
N GLY A 25 20.04 -27.55 3.51
CA GLY A 25 20.17 -26.15 3.88
C GLY A 25 19.90 -25.20 2.71
N ALA A 26 20.41 -25.53 1.52
CA ALA A 26 20.15 -24.77 0.29
C ALA A 26 18.67 -24.80 -0.07
N TRP A 27 18.05 -25.98 -0.04
CA TRP A 27 16.62 -26.15 -0.32
C TRP A 27 15.73 -25.37 0.65
N LYS A 28 16.04 -25.38 1.96
CA LYS A 28 15.32 -24.57 2.94
C LYS A 28 15.40 -23.07 2.64
N ARG A 29 16.58 -22.56 2.27
CA ARG A 29 16.76 -21.15 1.91
C ARG A 29 15.98 -20.80 0.64
N GLU A 30 16.03 -21.65 -0.36
CA GLU A 30 15.29 -21.49 -1.62
C GLU A 30 13.78 -21.46 -1.37
N PHE A 31 13.26 -22.39 -0.56
CA PHE A 31 11.84 -22.45 -0.22
C PHE A 31 11.37 -21.20 0.53
N ILE A 32 12.15 -20.72 1.50
CA ILE A 32 11.86 -19.47 2.22
C ILE A 32 11.92 -18.27 1.26
N GLY A 33 12.94 -18.20 0.40
CA GLY A 33 13.11 -17.14 -0.58
C GLY A 33 11.93 -17.07 -1.54
N LYS A 34 11.52 -18.21 -2.11
CA LYS A 34 10.36 -18.31 -2.99
C LYS A 34 9.08 -17.79 -2.32
N ARG A 35 8.79 -18.24 -1.10
CA ARG A 35 7.58 -17.78 -0.38
C ARG A 35 7.60 -16.28 -0.06
N ARG A 36 8.79 -15.72 0.19
CA ARG A 36 8.94 -14.27 0.41
C ARG A 36 8.74 -13.48 -0.88
N ILE A 37 9.27 -13.96 -2.01
CA ILE A 37 9.06 -13.36 -3.33
C ILE A 37 7.58 -13.34 -3.69
N GLU A 38 6.90 -14.50 -3.61
CA GLU A 38 5.47 -14.60 -3.93
C GLU A 38 4.63 -13.63 -3.08
N LEU A 39 4.92 -13.54 -1.78
CA LEU A 39 4.21 -12.61 -0.89
C LEU A 39 4.55 -11.14 -1.20
N ALA A 40 5.80 -10.82 -1.54
CA ALA A 40 6.19 -9.47 -1.94
C ALA A 40 5.45 -9.04 -3.23
N GLU A 41 5.40 -9.91 -4.24
CA GLU A 41 4.68 -9.67 -5.48
C GLU A 41 3.19 -9.45 -5.23
N GLU A 42 2.57 -10.32 -4.43
CA GLU A 42 1.14 -10.23 -4.10
C GLU A 42 0.79 -8.91 -3.40
N VAL A 43 1.61 -8.48 -2.43
CA VAL A 43 1.39 -7.24 -1.68
C VAL A 43 1.65 -6.01 -2.54
N LEU A 44 2.72 -6.00 -3.35
CA LEU A 44 2.99 -4.91 -4.30
C LEU A 44 1.88 -4.75 -5.32
N ALA A 45 1.46 -5.85 -5.96
CA ALA A 45 0.38 -5.83 -6.93
C ALA A 45 -0.94 -5.31 -6.31
N CYS A 46 -1.28 -5.81 -5.12
CA CYS A 46 -2.47 -5.34 -4.41
C CYS A 46 -2.35 -3.86 -4.01
N PHE A 47 -1.16 -3.37 -3.66
CA PHE A 47 -0.97 -1.94 -3.38
C PHE A 47 -1.15 -1.06 -4.62
N PHE A 48 -0.71 -1.52 -5.81
CA PHE A 48 -1.03 -0.82 -7.06
C PHE A 48 -2.54 -0.78 -7.31
N GLU A 49 -3.27 -1.88 -7.07
CA GLU A 49 -4.73 -1.89 -7.13
C GLU A 49 -5.37 -0.90 -6.13
N ILE A 50 -4.79 -0.72 -4.94
CA ILE A 50 -5.23 0.28 -3.96
C ILE A 50 -5.07 1.69 -4.51
N LYS A 51 -3.94 2.02 -5.15
CA LYS A 51 -3.73 3.34 -5.76
C LYS A 51 -4.79 3.63 -6.81
N ASP A 52 -5.07 2.66 -7.69
CA ASP A 52 -6.09 2.78 -8.73
C ASP A 52 -7.49 2.91 -8.12
N ALA A 53 -7.80 2.14 -7.08
CA ALA A 53 -9.07 2.23 -6.37
C ALA A 53 -9.26 3.61 -5.73
N ILE A 54 -8.23 4.17 -5.09
CA ILE A 54 -8.29 5.52 -4.49
C ILE A 54 -8.46 6.59 -5.58
N ALA A 55 -7.78 6.47 -6.72
CA ALA A 55 -7.97 7.38 -7.84
C ALA A 55 -9.41 7.37 -8.36
N VAL A 56 -10.03 6.19 -8.47
CA VAL A 56 -11.44 6.05 -8.85
C VAL A 56 -12.36 6.66 -7.79
N ILE A 57 -12.14 6.35 -6.52
CA ILE A 57 -12.93 6.88 -5.39
C ILE A 57 -12.93 8.41 -5.42
N ARG A 58 -11.76 9.02 -5.63
CA ARG A 58 -11.55 10.49 -5.63
C ARG A 58 -11.77 11.15 -6.99
N SER A 59 -12.24 10.44 -8.02
CA SER A 59 -12.46 11.05 -9.34
C SER A 59 -13.40 12.26 -9.26
N PRO A 60 -13.03 13.46 -9.73
CA PRO A 60 -13.91 14.63 -9.67
C PRO A 60 -15.12 14.52 -10.60
N PHE A 61 -15.10 13.58 -11.54
CA PHE A 61 -16.21 13.29 -12.43
C PHE A 61 -17.21 12.39 -11.71
N ALA A 62 -18.36 12.95 -11.35
CA ALA A 62 -19.47 12.23 -10.72
C ALA A 62 -20.74 12.32 -11.56
N SER A 63 -21.54 11.27 -11.55
CA SER A 63 -22.86 11.28 -12.19
C SER A 63 -23.90 11.92 -11.28
N ALA A 64 -24.97 12.48 -11.84
CA ALA A 64 -26.03 13.12 -11.06
C ALA A 64 -26.80 12.15 -10.12
N SER A 65 -26.75 10.84 -10.39
CA SER A 65 -27.36 9.80 -9.55
C SER A 65 -26.42 9.24 -8.50
N GLU A 66 -25.13 9.59 -8.54
CA GLU A 66 -24.14 9.06 -7.62
C GLU A 66 -24.32 9.65 -6.22
N GLY A 67 -24.15 8.82 -5.19
CA GLY A 67 -24.38 9.18 -3.79
C GLY A 67 -25.82 9.03 -3.32
N SER A 68 -26.76 8.75 -4.24
CA SER A 68 -28.19 8.60 -3.93
C SER A 68 -28.55 7.31 -3.20
N SER A 69 -27.62 6.34 -3.12
CA SER A 69 -27.82 5.10 -2.37
C SER A 69 -27.78 5.30 -0.84
N ARG A 70 -27.46 6.51 -0.38
CA ARG A 70 -27.45 6.88 1.03
C ARG A 70 -28.86 6.80 1.61
N VAL A 71 -28.96 6.30 2.84
CA VAL A 71 -30.20 6.39 3.62
C VAL A 71 -30.44 7.85 4.00
N LYS A 72 -31.56 8.41 3.53
CA LYS A 72 -31.97 9.79 3.78
C LYS A 72 -32.71 9.88 5.13
N GLY A 73 -32.44 10.95 5.87
CA GLY A 73 -33.17 11.31 7.08
C GLY A 73 -34.60 11.77 6.77
N GLU A 74 -35.52 11.50 7.70
CA GLU A 74 -36.95 11.78 7.54
C GLU A 74 -37.29 13.27 7.37
N THR A 75 -36.42 14.16 7.87
CA THR A 75 -36.63 15.61 7.89
C THR A 75 -35.61 16.39 7.06
N GLU A 76 -34.85 15.72 6.19
CA GLU A 76 -33.88 16.39 5.32
C GLU A 76 -34.60 17.27 4.28
N SER A 77 -34.16 18.53 4.15
CA SER A 77 -34.57 19.34 3.00
C SER A 77 -33.99 18.79 1.70
N LYS A 78 -34.55 19.16 0.55
CA LYS A 78 -34.04 18.70 -0.76
C LYS A 78 -32.59 19.14 -0.95
N GLU A 79 -32.30 20.41 -0.67
CA GLU A 79 -30.98 21.01 -0.80
C GLU A 79 -29.96 20.40 0.17
N GLU A 80 -30.39 20.05 1.38
CA GLU A 80 -29.55 19.32 2.34
C GLU A 80 -29.24 17.91 1.86
N SER A 81 -30.27 17.21 1.35
CA SER A 81 -30.13 15.85 0.83
C SER A 81 -29.15 15.80 -0.35
N GLU A 82 -29.21 16.77 -1.26
CA GLU A 82 -28.27 16.88 -2.40
C GLU A 82 -26.81 17.02 -1.95
N LEU A 83 -26.54 17.83 -0.91
CA LEU A 83 -25.18 18.00 -0.37
C LEU A 83 -24.68 16.76 0.36
N LEU A 84 -25.56 16.09 1.11
CA LEU A 84 -25.23 14.85 1.81
C LEU A 84 -24.99 13.70 0.83
N ASP A 85 -25.80 13.60 -0.22
CA ASP A 85 -25.65 12.62 -1.29
C ASP A 85 -24.32 12.87 -2.03
N ARG A 86 -23.99 14.13 -2.35
CA ARG A 86 -22.68 14.48 -2.92
C ARG A 86 -21.51 14.03 -2.04
N GLY A 87 -21.61 14.21 -0.72
CA GLY A 87 -20.61 13.70 0.21
C GLY A 87 -20.49 12.18 0.18
N TYR A 88 -21.62 11.48 -0.03
CA TYR A 88 -21.71 10.03 0.02
C TYR A 88 -21.05 9.32 -1.17
N ILE A 89 -20.79 10.03 -2.28
CA ILE A 89 -20.16 9.49 -3.50
C ILE A 89 -18.93 8.63 -3.19
N VAL A 90 -18.03 9.08 -2.32
CA VAL A 90 -16.81 8.32 -2.00
C VAL A 90 -17.08 7.01 -1.26
N PHE A 91 -18.16 6.95 -0.46
CA PHE A 91 -18.55 5.72 0.23
C PHE A 91 -19.16 4.73 -0.75
N GLU A 92 -20.01 5.19 -1.66
CA GLU A 92 -20.59 4.37 -2.73
C GLU A 92 -19.48 3.78 -3.63
N ARG A 93 -18.53 4.61 -4.05
CA ARG A 93 -17.37 4.16 -4.83
C ARG A 93 -16.48 3.19 -4.07
N TYR A 94 -16.21 3.47 -2.80
CA TYR A 94 -15.44 2.58 -1.95
C TYR A 94 -16.11 1.21 -1.86
N GLU A 95 -17.43 1.16 -1.66
CA GLU A 95 -18.17 -0.09 -1.53
C GLU A 95 -18.01 -0.98 -2.78
N SER A 96 -17.92 -0.38 -3.97
CA SER A 96 -17.66 -1.10 -5.23
C SER A 96 -16.24 -1.65 -5.39
N ARG A 97 -15.31 -1.26 -4.51
CA ARG A 97 -13.87 -1.61 -4.55
C ARG A 97 -13.35 -2.19 -3.23
N LYS A 98 -14.22 -2.40 -2.24
CA LYS A 98 -13.85 -2.75 -0.86
C LYS A 98 -13.03 -4.04 -0.76
N GLU A 99 -13.20 -4.94 -1.72
CA GLU A 99 -12.50 -6.22 -1.79
C GLU A 99 -10.98 -6.02 -1.90
N VAL A 100 -10.53 -4.99 -2.61
CA VAL A 100 -9.09 -4.68 -2.76
C VAL A 100 -8.49 -4.27 -1.42
N PHE A 101 -9.16 -3.37 -0.69
CA PHE A 101 -8.76 -2.93 0.65
C PHE A 101 -8.77 -4.07 1.66
N THR A 102 -9.79 -4.93 1.60
CA THR A 102 -9.91 -6.11 2.46
C THR A 102 -8.78 -7.09 2.18
N LYS A 103 -8.53 -7.42 0.91
CA LYS A 103 -7.44 -8.30 0.48
C LYS A 103 -6.11 -7.77 0.98
N PHE A 104 -5.81 -6.49 0.76
CA PHE A 104 -4.60 -5.85 1.25
C PHE A 104 -4.44 -6.03 2.77
N GLN A 105 -5.46 -5.67 3.53
CA GLN A 105 -5.42 -5.75 4.99
C GLN A 105 -5.23 -7.17 5.53
N THR A 106 -5.78 -8.19 4.86
CA THR A 106 -5.63 -9.59 5.29
C THR A 106 -4.20 -10.11 5.16
N MET A 107 -3.39 -9.52 4.28
CA MET A 107 -1.99 -9.90 4.10
C MET A 107 -1.07 -9.35 5.19
N LYS A 108 -1.52 -8.32 5.95
CA LYS A 108 -0.73 -7.59 6.95
C LYS A 108 0.08 -8.52 7.86
N TYR A 109 -0.58 -9.44 8.56
CA TYR A 109 0.10 -10.29 9.55
C TYR A 109 1.07 -11.30 8.90
N ARG A 110 0.77 -11.78 7.69
CA ARG A 110 1.68 -12.65 6.93
C ARG A 110 2.91 -11.87 6.46
N PHE A 111 2.71 -10.63 6.05
CA PHE A 111 3.78 -9.72 5.64
C PHE A 111 4.69 -9.40 6.83
N MET A 112 4.12 -9.02 7.97
CA MET A 112 4.87 -8.78 9.22
C MET A 112 5.70 -10.00 9.64
N ALA A 113 5.13 -11.20 9.58
CA ALA A 113 5.84 -12.43 9.91
C ALA A 113 7.03 -12.73 8.98
N SER A 114 6.99 -12.23 7.74
CA SER A 114 8.00 -12.51 6.70
C SER A 114 9.04 -11.39 6.55
N PHE A 115 8.66 -10.15 6.86
CA PHE A 115 9.43 -8.93 6.59
C PHE A 115 9.75 -8.08 7.82
N GLY A 116 9.21 -8.42 9.00
CA GLY A 116 9.44 -7.69 10.25
C GLY A 116 8.19 -6.93 10.73
N ALA A 117 8.07 -6.70 12.04
CA ALA A 117 6.90 -6.04 12.62
C ALA A 117 6.76 -4.58 12.18
N GLU A 118 7.88 -3.91 11.91
CA GLU A 118 7.97 -2.56 11.38
C GLU A 118 7.30 -2.39 10.00
N SER A 119 7.16 -3.49 9.25
CA SER A 119 6.47 -3.47 7.95
C SER A 119 4.96 -3.26 8.06
N GLU A 120 4.41 -3.28 9.28
CA GLU A 120 3.00 -2.92 9.54
C GLU A 120 2.68 -1.48 9.12
N GLU A 121 3.66 -0.56 9.16
CA GLU A 121 3.45 0.86 8.91
C GLU A 121 2.82 1.12 7.54
N VAL A 122 3.20 0.36 6.50
CA VAL A 122 2.64 0.45 5.14
C VAL A 122 1.11 0.26 5.17
N PHE A 123 0.61 -0.69 5.97
CA PHE A 123 -0.82 -0.97 6.09
C PHE A 123 -1.54 0.10 6.93
N ILE A 124 -0.89 0.59 7.98
CA ILE A 124 -1.43 1.67 8.82
C ILE A 124 -1.60 2.95 8.01
N GLU A 125 -0.55 3.38 7.31
CA GLU A 125 -0.56 4.61 6.51
C GLU A 125 -1.55 4.53 5.34
N THR A 126 -1.66 3.37 4.69
CA THR A 126 -2.69 3.15 3.66
C THR A 126 -4.10 3.35 4.21
N ASN A 127 -4.40 2.79 5.40
CA ASN A 127 -5.70 2.98 6.05
C ASN A 127 -5.91 4.44 6.49
N LYS A 128 -4.87 5.13 6.96
CA LYS A 128 -4.95 6.56 7.32
C LYS A 128 -5.30 7.42 6.10
N VAL A 129 -4.73 7.12 4.94
CA VAL A 129 -5.09 7.79 3.68
C VAL A 129 -6.58 7.61 3.38
N LEU A 130 -7.08 6.37 3.37
CA LEU A 130 -8.49 6.08 3.13
C LEU A 130 -9.41 6.80 4.14
N ASN A 131 -9.09 6.71 5.42
CA ASN A 131 -9.86 7.36 6.49
C ASN A 131 -9.87 8.88 6.35
N SER A 132 -8.79 9.50 5.87
CA SER A 132 -8.74 10.95 5.64
C SER A 132 -9.70 11.41 4.54
N ILE A 133 -9.93 10.57 3.53
CA ILE A 133 -10.92 10.81 2.46
C ILE A 133 -12.33 10.78 3.04
N PHE A 134 -12.67 9.76 3.83
CA PHE A 134 -13.98 9.66 4.48
C PHE A 134 -14.22 10.78 5.49
N ALA A 135 -13.21 11.16 6.27
CA ALA A 135 -13.29 12.28 7.19
C ALA A 135 -13.56 13.59 6.45
N SER A 136 -12.85 13.84 5.34
CA SER A 136 -13.03 15.05 4.53
C SER A 136 -14.39 15.09 3.84
N SER A 137 -14.84 13.96 3.28
CA SER A 137 -16.19 13.80 2.75
C SER A 137 -17.25 14.23 3.77
N ARG A 138 -17.17 13.70 4.99
CA ARG A 138 -18.12 14.03 6.05
C ARG A 138 -18.06 15.50 6.42
N GLN A 139 -16.86 16.05 6.60
CA GLN A 139 -16.69 17.47 6.93
C GLN A 139 -17.28 18.39 5.85
N LEU A 140 -17.05 18.08 4.57
CA LEU A 140 -17.62 18.84 3.45
C LEU A 140 -19.15 18.79 3.48
N ALA A 141 -19.70 17.58 3.55
CA ALA A 141 -21.14 17.34 3.45
C ALA A 141 -21.94 17.88 4.64
N THR A 142 -21.40 17.79 5.86
CA THR A 142 -22.13 18.17 7.08
C THR A 142 -21.79 19.56 7.59
N HIS A 143 -20.62 20.10 7.24
CA HIS A 143 -20.16 21.38 7.79
C HIS A 143 -19.91 22.43 6.70
N TYR A 144 -18.97 22.19 5.78
CA TYR A 144 -18.50 23.26 4.90
C TYR A 144 -19.55 23.66 3.86
N TRP A 145 -20.02 22.71 3.03
CA TRP A 145 -21.01 23.02 2.00
C TRP A 145 -22.35 23.47 2.58
N GLN A 146 -22.72 22.99 3.77
CA GLN A 146 -23.98 23.38 4.40
C GLN A 146 -23.99 24.84 4.85
N ARG A 147 -22.85 25.35 5.33
CA ARG A 147 -22.72 26.71 5.84
C ARG A 147 -22.47 27.75 4.76
N GLN A 148 -21.90 27.33 3.63
CA GLN A 148 -21.55 28.21 2.51
C GLN A 148 -22.78 29.00 2.02
N GLY A 149 -22.74 30.32 2.16
CA GLY A 149 -23.84 31.22 1.76
C GLY A 149 -25.09 31.18 2.64
N ARG A 150 -25.15 30.32 3.66
CA ARG A 150 -26.31 30.19 4.57
C ARG A 150 -26.08 30.79 5.95
N VAL A 151 -24.83 30.77 6.41
CA VAL A 151 -24.45 31.34 7.70
C VAL A 151 -23.73 32.67 7.47
N PRO A 152 -24.19 33.79 8.06
CA PRO A 152 -23.47 35.04 8.00
C PRO A 152 -22.10 34.88 8.68
N MET A 153 -21.04 35.31 8.01
CA MET A 153 -19.65 35.23 8.46
C MET A 153 -19.00 36.58 8.26
N SER A 154 -18.10 36.96 9.17
CA SER A 154 -17.18 38.08 8.92
C SER A 154 -16.21 37.75 7.79
N ASP A 155 -15.58 38.75 7.19
CA ASP A 155 -14.63 38.55 6.09
C ASP A 155 -13.50 37.57 6.48
N ASP A 156 -12.93 37.73 7.68
CA ASP A 156 -11.89 36.86 8.22
C ASP A 156 -12.37 35.41 8.41
N GLU A 157 -13.59 35.23 8.96
CA GLU A 157 -14.17 33.90 9.13
C GLU A 157 -14.47 33.23 7.80
N PHE A 158 -14.93 34.02 6.82
CA PHE A 158 -15.21 33.53 5.48
C PHE A 158 -13.94 33.06 4.76
N GLN A 159 -12.83 33.81 4.87
CA GLN A 159 -11.54 33.37 4.30
C GLN A 159 -11.05 32.07 4.95
N ARG A 160 -11.14 31.95 6.29
CA ARG A 160 -10.80 30.69 6.98
C ARG A 160 -11.70 29.54 6.56
N HIS A 161 -13.00 29.80 6.39
CA HIS A 161 -13.96 28.80 5.94
C HIS A 161 -13.61 28.28 4.55
N LEU A 162 -13.33 29.19 3.60
CA LEU A 162 -12.94 28.83 2.24
C LEU A 162 -11.63 28.03 2.21
N GLU A 163 -10.64 28.42 3.00
CA GLU A 163 -9.36 27.72 3.06
C GLU A 163 -9.53 26.28 3.56
N GLN A 164 -10.26 26.09 4.66
CA GLN A 164 -10.51 24.76 5.19
C GLN A 164 -11.37 23.91 4.26
N MET A 165 -12.35 24.51 3.57
CA MET A 165 -13.13 23.83 2.54
C MET A 165 -12.22 23.34 1.41
N ARG A 166 -11.30 24.16 0.91
CA ARG A 166 -10.36 23.79 -0.15
C ARG A 166 -9.42 22.66 0.25
N ILE A 167 -8.93 22.67 1.49
CA ILE A 167 -8.12 21.57 2.03
C ILE A 167 -8.89 20.25 1.98
N HIS A 168 -10.14 20.25 2.46
CA HIS A 168 -10.96 19.05 2.43
C HIS A 168 -11.35 18.64 1.00
N GLU A 169 -11.61 19.59 0.11
CA GLU A 169 -11.89 19.32 -1.31
C GLU A 169 -10.67 18.70 -2.00
N GLY A 170 -9.45 19.14 -1.69
CA GLY A 170 -8.22 18.53 -2.22
C GLY A 170 -7.96 17.11 -1.68
N ILE A 171 -8.46 16.77 -0.50
CA ILE A 171 -8.41 15.38 0.00
C ILE A 171 -9.52 14.53 -0.64
N PHE A 172 -10.70 15.11 -0.79
CA PHE A 172 -11.91 14.43 -1.28
C PHE A 172 -11.85 14.16 -2.79
N TRP A 173 -11.41 15.14 -3.58
CA TRP A 173 -11.24 15.05 -5.01
C TRP A 173 -9.78 14.98 -5.42
N ASP A 174 -9.51 14.21 -6.47
CA ASP A 174 -8.23 14.23 -7.16
C ASP A 174 -8.14 15.52 -7.97
N SER A 175 -7.17 16.37 -7.62
CA SER A 175 -6.93 17.64 -8.32
C SER A 175 -6.19 17.44 -9.65
N PHE A 176 -5.66 16.24 -9.90
CA PHE A 176 -4.69 15.91 -10.94
C PHE A 176 -3.40 16.74 -10.90
N ALA A 177 -3.19 17.51 -9.84
CA ALA A 177 -1.98 18.29 -9.66
C ALA A 177 -0.84 17.42 -9.10
N GLU A 178 0.39 17.81 -9.40
CA GLU A 178 1.59 17.13 -8.90
C GLU A 178 1.73 17.25 -7.38
N ASP A 179 1.14 18.27 -6.77
CA ASP A 179 1.15 18.53 -5.33
C ASP A 179 -0.05 17.93 -4.57
N ASP A 180 -0.81 17.03 -5.20
CA ASP A 180 -1.94 16.33 -4.55
C ASP A 180 -1.45 15.54 -3.33
N THR A 181 -1.92 15.96 -2.15
CA THR A 181 -1.46 15.42 -0.86
C THR A 181 -1.70 13.91 -0.73
N ILE A 182 -2.75 13.36 -1.32
CA ILE A 182 -3.05 11.94 -1.25
C ILE A 182 -2.14 11.16 -2.20
N ARG A 183 -1.90 11.66 -3.42
CA ARG A 183 -0.94 11.03 -4.35
C ARG A 183 0.46 10.98 -3.75
N ILE A 184 0.95 12.09 -3.18
CA ILE A 184 2.25 12.14 -2.50
C ILE A 184 2.32 11.10 -1.37
N LYS A 185 1.29 11.00 -0.53
CA LYS A 185 1.24 10.00 0.54
C LYS A 185 1.30 8.58 -0.01
N LEU A 186 0.55 8.28 -1.07
CA LEU A 186 0.57 6.96 -1.70
C LEU A 186 1.93 6.62 -2.34
N GLU A 187 2.64 7.61 -2.88
CA GLU A 187 4.00 7.45 -3.40
C GLU A 187 5.01 7.16 -2.29
N VAL A 188 4.90 7.86 -1.15
CA VAL A 188 5.74 7.57 0.02
C VAL A 188 5.52 6.14 0.50
N ILE A 189 4.24 5.72 0.65
CA ILE A 189 3.90 4.36 1.05
C ILE A 189 4.41 3.33 0.03
N GLN A 190 4.32 3.64 -1.28
CA GLN A 190 4.87 2.79 -2.34
C GLN A 190 6.37 2.61 -2.17
N SER A 191 7.11 3.72 -2.00
CA SER A 191 8.56 3.72 -1.82
C SER A 191 8.97 2.92 -0.58
N ASP A 192 8.23 3.04 0.52
CA ASP A 192 8.48 2.27 1.74
C ASP A 192 8.23 0.77 1.54
N LEU A 193 7.14 0.41 0.85
CA LEU A 193 6.84 -0.98 0.51
C LEU A 193 7.90 -1.57 -0.44
N GLU A 194 8.30 -0.82 -1.46
CA GLU A 194 9.38 -1.21 -2.39
C GLU A 194 10.70 -1.40 -1.64
N LYS A 195 11.05 -0.50 -0.71
CA LYS A 195 12.27 -0.64 0.10
C LYS A 195 12.29 -1.93 0.91
N VAL A 196 11.15 -2.33 1.47
CA VAL A 196 11.02 -3.58 2.25
C VAL A 196 11.10 -4.83 1.36
N THR A 197 10.56 -4.76 0.15
CA THR A 197 10.40 -5.92 -0.74
C THR A 197 11.53 -6.10 -1.74
N LYS A 198 12.21 -5.01 -2.14
CA LYS A 198 13.30 -5.00 -3.14
C LYS A 198 14.38 -6.08 -2.91
N PRO A 199 14.85 -6.33 -1.67
CA PRO A 199 15.86 -7.37 -1.44
C PRO A 199 15.41 -8.79 -1.82
N CYS A 200 14.10 -9.04 -2.00
CA CYS A 200 13.61 -10.33 -2.46
C CYS A 200 13.80 -10.55 -3.96
N PHE A 201 13.90 -9.47 -4.75
CA PHE A 201 14.01 -9.52 -6.21
C PHE A 201 15.45 -9.38 -6.71
N GLU A 202 16.38 -9.05 -5.81
CA GLU A 202 17.80 -8.93 -6.14
C GLU A 202 18.49 -10.29 -5.98
N GLU A 203 19.33 -10.66 -6.95
CA GLU A 203 20.18 -11.83 -6.77
C GLU A 203 21.10 -11.63 -5.56
N PRO A 204 21.20 -12.60 -4.64
CA PRO A 204 22.19 -12.52 -3.59
C PRO A 204 23.56 -12.48 -4.27
N MET A 205 24.33 -11.40 -4.04
CA MET A 205 25.67 -11.20 -4.60
C MET A 205 26.43 -12.52 -4.61
N THR A 206 26.55 -13.09 -5.80
CA THR A 206 27.17 -14.40 -5.97
C THR A 206 28.62 -14.24 -5.54
N THR A 207 29.18 -15.21 -4.82
CA THR A 207 30.62 -15.25 -4.51
C THR A 207 31.47 -15.09 -5.79
N TYR A 208 30.94 -15.54 -6.92
CA TYR A 208 31.47 -15.30 -8.27
C TYR A 208 31.59 -13.80 -8.61
N THR A 209 30.56 -12.99 -8.35
CA THR A 209 30.55 -11.54 -8.61
C THR A 209 31.54 -10.79 -7.72
N TRP A 210 31.78 -11.26 -6.49
CA TRP A 210 32.83 -10.72 -5.63
C TRP A 210 34.24 -11.09 -6.14
N LEU A 211 34.43 -12.32 -6.61
CA LEU A 211 35.69 -12.80 -7.20
C LEU A 211 36.03 -12.08 -8.51
N THR A 212 35.08 -11.92 -9.43
CA THR A 212 35.29 -11.23 -10.70
C THR A 212 35.52 -9.73 -10.52
N LYS A 213 34.82 -9.08 -9.58
CA LYS A 213 35.02 -7.66 -9.27
C LYS A 213 36.40 -7.38 -8.63
N LYS A 214 36.95 -8.32 -7.87
CA LYS A 214 38.28 -8.19 -7.24
C LYS A 214 39.43 -8.53 -8.20
N LEU A 215 39.20 -9.42 -9.17
CA LEU A 215 40.17 -9.76 -10.21
C LEU A 215 40.21 -8.72 -11.34
N GLY A 216 39.09 -8.07 -11.66
CA GLY A 216 39.02 -7.01 -12.67
C GLY A 216 39.57 -5.64 -12.25
N THR A 217 39.89 -5.43 -10.97
CA THR A 217 40.50 -4.19 -10.45
C THR A 217 42.01 -4.27 -10.27
N ASN A 218 42.66 -5.38 -10.67
CA ASN A 218 44.11 -5.55 -10.63
C ASN A 218 44.78 -5.38 -12.01
N GLU A 219 44.02 -4.96 -13.03
CA GLU A 219 44.54 -4.57 -14.34
C GLU A 219 44.33 -3.07 -14.56
N SER A 220 45.09 -2.24 -13.82
CA SER A 220 45.33 -0.83 -14.14
C SER A 220 46.66 -0.38 -13.54
#